data_AF-A0A2G8KDZ1-F1
#
_entry.id   AF-A0A2G8KDZ1-F1
#
_cell.length_a   1.000
_cell.length_b   1.000
_cell.length_c   1.000
_cell.angle_alpha   90.00
_cell.angle_beta   90.00
_cell.angle_gamma   90.00
#
_symmetry.space_group_name_H-M   'P 1'
#
loop_
_entity.id
_entity.type
_entity.pdbx_description
1 polymer ?
#
loop_
_entity_poly.entity_id
_entity_poly.type
_entity_poly.pdbx_seq_one_letter_code
_entity_poly.pdbx_strand_id
1 'polypeptide(L)'
;MTHGVLRVLEWTFFLYFLTHIPVTVFINSQALLPVWIYPQMAQDVVNWYSRTFKDAMVRDGDAWYRSSIVVELLFQLPFFFVASYAFCKVYVCIGQIDKYALKKWADARFGALVNIGGAYHAFAPSTFSLGGSAPPSPPPGSAATAILHCSMK
;
A
#
# COMPACT_ATOMS: atom_id res chain seq x y z
N MET A 1 0.83 13.14 5.22
CA MET A 1 2.14 12.47 5.41
C MET A 1 2.02 11.06 5.99
N THR A 2 0.97 10.73 6.75
CA THR A 2 0.73 9.42 7.36
C THR A 2 0.51 8.26 6.37
N HIS A 3 -0.16 8.50 5.24
CA HIS A 3 -0.44 7.44 4.25
C HIS A 3 0.80 6.86 3.55
N GLY A 4 1.85 7.66 3.35
CA GLY A 4 3.08 7.19 2.71
C GLY A 4 3.88 6.24 3.60
N VAL A 5 3.98 6.57 4.89
CA VAL A 5 4.72 5.77 5.88
C VAL A 5 4.07 4.39 6.08
N LEU A 6 2.74 4.34 6.14
CA LEU A 6 2.02 3.07 6.29
C LEU A 6 2.29 2.12 5.11
N ARG A 7 2.25 2.62 3.86
CA ARG A 7 2.55 1.79 2.69
C ARG A 7 3.97 1.23 2.70
N VAL A 8 4.96 2.00 3.16
CA VAL A 8 6.35 1.54 3.27
C VAL A 8 6.50 0.48 4.36
N LEU A 9 5.86 0.70 5.52
CA LEU A 9 5.88 -0.25 6.63
C LEU A 9 5.27 -1.58 6.24
N GLU A 10 4.11 -1.55 5.59
CA GLU A 10 3.49 -2.77 5.08
C GLU A 10 4.52 -3.51 4.20
N TRP A 11 5.14 -2.84 3.21
CA TRP A 11 6.00 -3.51 2.23
C TRP A 11 7.23 -4.12 2.91
N THR A 12 7.74 -3.41 3.90
CA THR A 12 8.83 -3.87 4.75
C THR A 12 8.44 -5.14 5.49
N PHE A 13 7.26 -5.18 6.12
CA PHE A 13 6.78 -6.38 6.82
C PHE A 13 6.54 -7.55 5.88
N PHE A 14 5.96 -7.32 4.70
CA PHE A 14 5.75 -8.37 3.72
C PHE A 14 7.07 -8.98 3.24
N LEU A 15 8.04 -8.15 2.85
CA LEU A 15 9.36 -8.63 2.44
C LEU A 15 10.09 -9.33 3.60
N TYR A 16 9.96 -8.81 4.82
CA TYR A 16 10.50 -9.44 6.01
C TYR A 16 9.95 -10.87 6.19
N PHE A 17 8.63 -11.07 6.22
CA PHE A 17 8.05 -12.41 6.36
C PHE A 17 8.38 -13.32 5.18
N LEU A 18 8.35 -12.79 3.96
CA LEU A 18 8.62 -13.57 2.74
C LEU A 18 10.07 -14.08 2.70
N THR A 19 11.03 -13.23 3.06
CA THR A 19 12.46 -13.59 3.07
C THR A 19 12.80 -14.51 4.24
N HIS A 20 12.10 -14.41 5.36
CA HIS A 20 12.34 -15.30 6.50
C HIS A 20 11.96 -16.74 6.22
N ILE A 21 10.93 -17.00 5.40
CA ILE A 21 10.50 -18.37 5.07
C ILE A 21 11.66 -19.21 4.48
N PRO A 22 12.31 -18.83 3.36
CA PRO A 22 13.42 -19.61 2.82
C PRO A 22 14.64 -19.59 3.73
N VAL A 23 14.90 -18.52 4.48
CA VAL A 23 16.03 -18.49 5.44
C VAL A 23 15.82 -19.52 6.55
N THR A 24 14.65 -19.56 7.18
CA THR A 24 14.36 -20.54 8.23
C THR A 24 14.38 -21.97 7.69
N VAL A 25 13.84 -22.20 6.48
CA VAL A 25 13.77 -23.54 5.86
C VAL A 25 15.10 -24.03 5.29
N PHE A 26 15.98 -23.15 4.81
CA PHE A 26 17.24 -23.58 4.22
C PHE A 26 18.44 -23.38 5.13
N ILE A 27 18.40 -22.48 6.10
CA ILE A 27 19.52 -22.17 6.99
C ILE A 27 19.24 -22.70 8.40
N ASN A 28 18.19 -22.22 9.07
CA ASN A 28 17.96 -22.54 10.49
C ASN A 28 17.64 -24.02 10.70
N SER A 29 16.81 -24.62 9.85
CA SER A 29 16.46 -26.04 9.99
C SER A 29 17.62 -27.00 9.72
N GLN A 30 18.75 -26.56 9.16
CA GLN A 30 19.96 -27.40 9.05
C GLN A 30 20.52 -27.82 10.42
N ALA A 31 20.25 -27.04 11.47
CA ALA A 31 20.68 -27.38 12.83
C ALA A 31 19.90 -28.57 13.44
N LEU A 32 18.74 -28.92 12.88
CA LEU A 32 17.85 -29.98 13.37
C LEU A 32 17.76 -31.17 12.42
N LEU A 33 17.70 -30.90 11.12
CA LEU A 33 17.48 -31.90 10.09
C LEU A 33 18.81 -32.43 9.53
N PRO A 34 18.83 -33.69 9.06
CA PRO A 34 20.06 -34.27 8.54
C PRO A 34 20.48 -33.61 7.22
N VAL A 35 21.79 -33.52 7.03
CA VAL A 35 22.46 -32.76 5.97
C VAL A 35 22.06 -33.18 4.55
N TRP A 36 21.72 -34.45 4.33
CA TRP A 36 21.37 -35.01 3.02
C TRP A 36 20.07 -34.45 2.41
N ILE A 37 19.23 -33.77 3.20
CA ILE A 37 18.00 -33.14 2.72
C ILE A 37 18.29 -31.82 1.99
N TYR A 38 19.45 -31.21 2.26
CA TYR A 38 19.76 -29.86 1.80
C TYR A 38 20.65 -29.86 0.56
N PRO A 39 20.45 -28.89 -0.35
CA PRO A 39 21.35 -28.71 -1.49
C PRO A 39 22.73 -28.26 -0.99
N GLN A 40 23.78 -28.68 -1.72
CA GLN A 40 25.17 -28.38 -1.35
C GLN A 40 25.41 -26.89 -1.12
N MET A 41 24.83 -26.02 -1.96
CA MET A 41 24.96 -24.56 -1.83
C MET A 41 24.51 -24.05 -0.45
N ALA A 42 23.41 -24.56 0.10
CA ALA A 42 22.91 -24.14 1.41
C ALA A 42 23.85 -24.59 2.54
N GLN A 43 24.40 -25.80 2.42
CA GLN A 43 25.38 -26.31 3.37
C GLN A 43 26.68 -25.51 3.30
N ASP A 44 27.14 -25.15 2.10
CA ASP A 44 28.35 -24.38 1.89
C ASP A 44 28.24 -22.98 2.50
N VAL A 45 27.06 -22.34 2.39
CA VAL A 45 26.80 -21.04 3.04
C VAL A 45 26.90 -21.13 4.55
N VAL A 46 26.29 -22.15 5.17
CA VAL A 46 26.36 -22.36 6.63
C VAL A 46 27.79 -22.66 7.07
N ASN A 47 28.47 -23.56 6.37
CA ASN A 47 29.87 -23.90 6.65
C ASN A 47 30.80 -22.70 6.49
N TRP A 48 30.62 -21.89 5.45
CA TRP A 48 31.37 -20.67 5.22
C TRP A 48 31.13 -19.66 6.35
N TYR A 49 29.88 -19.49 6.77
CA TYR A 49 29.51 -18.60 7.87
C TYR A 49 30.18 -19.05 9.18
N SER A 50 30.01 -20.32 9.57
CA SER A 50 30.59 -20.86 10.80
C SER A 50 32.12 -20.76 10.82
N ARG A 51 32.80 -20.94 9.68
CA ARG A 51 34.26 -20.81 9.58
C ARG A 51 34.73 -19.36 9.65
N THR A 52 34.04 -18.47 8.94
CA THR A 52 34.41 -17.04 8.85
C THR A 52 34.21 -16.34 10.18
N PHE A 53 33.07 -16.57 10.84
CA PHE A 53 32.70 -15.89 12.08
C PHE A 53 33.03 -16.70 13.34
N LYS A 54 33.55 -17.93 13.17
CA LYS A 54 33.88 -18.86 14.28
C LYS A 54 32.68 -19.08 15.21
N ASP A 55 31.48 -19.10 14.64
CA ASP A 55 30.25 -19.30 15.38
C ASP A 55 30.08 -20.78 15.73
N ALA A 56 30.39 -21.13 16.98
CA ALA A 56 30.26 -22.47 17.51
C ALA A 56 28.79 -22.89 17.68
N MET A 57 27.85 -21.95 17.83
CA MET A 57 26.43 -22.29 18.02
C MET A 57 25.82 -22.90 16.76
N VAL A 58 26.19 -22.39 15.59
CA VAL A 58 25.65 -22.90 14.32
C VAL A 58 26.19 -24.31 14.00
N ARG A 59 27.40 -24.64 14.46
CA ARG A 59 28.05 -25.92 14.19
C ARG A 59 27.73 -26.99 15.24
N ASP A 60 27.89 -26.62 16.52
CA ASP A 60 27.84 -27.53 17.67
C ASP A 60 26.71 -27.14 18.63
N GLY A 61 25.63 -26.55 18.11
CA GLY A 61 24.58 -25.94 18.91
C GLY A 61 24.02 -26.87 19.98
N ASP A 62 24.08 -26.40 21.22
CA ASP A 62 23.56 -27.09 22.41
C ASP A 62 22.04 -27.29 22.33
N ALA A 63 21.51 -28.11 23.25
CA ALA A 63 20.09 -28.43 23.32
C ALA A 63 19.19 -27.19 23.36
N TRP A 64 19.64 -26.10 24.00
CA TRP A 64 18.87 -24.85 24.07
C TRP A 64 18.69 -24.21 22.68
N TYR A 65 19.75 -24.14 21.87
CA TYR A 65 19.71 -23.54 20.54
C TYR A 65 18.81 -24.35 19.62
N ARG A 66 18.96 -25.67 19.66
CA ARG A 66 18.10 -26.60 18.91
C ARG A 66 16.64 -26.46 19.33
N SER A 67 16.36 -26.33 20.64
CA SER A 67 14.99 -26.13 21.13
C SER A 67 14.37 -24.82 20.63
N SER A 68 15.14 -23.74 20.55
CA SER A 68 14.68 -22.46 19.98
C SER A 68 14.30 -22.60 18.51
N ILE A 69 15.10 -23.31 17.72
CA ILE A 69 14.81 -23.56 16.30
C ILE A 69 13.58 -24.46 16.14
N VAL A 70 13.37 -25.43 17.04
CA VAL A 70 12.15 -26.26 17.02
C VAL A 70 10.91 -25.38 17.21
N VAL A 71 10.92 -24.48 18.20
CA VAL A 71 9.81 -23.55 18.44
C VAL A 71 9.62 -22.62 17.24
N GLU A 72 10.69 -22.12 16.65
CA GLU A 72 10.64 -21.32 15.42
C GLU A 72 9.96 -22.09 14.28
N LEU A 73 10.37 -23.33 14.05
CA LEU A 73 9.85 -24.14 12.94
C LEU A 73 8.38 -24.54 13.15
N LEU A 74 7.96 -24.79 14.39
CA LEU A 74 6.61 -25.23 14.73
C LEU A 74 5.60 -24.08 14.84
N PHE A 75 6.02 -22.89 15.30
CA PHE A 75 5.10 -21.78 15.56
C PHE A 75 5.35 -20.58 14.65
N GLN A 76 6.61 -20.17 14.48
CA GLN A 76 6.96 -18.97 13.72
C GLN A 76 6.84 -19.20 12.21
N LEU A 77 7.31 -20.35 11.71
CA LEU A 77 7.23 -20.69 10.29
C LEU A 77 5.78 -20.75 9.75
N PRO A 78 4.83 -21.49 10.36
CA PRO A 78 3.44 -21.50 9.87
C PRO A 78 2.79 -20.12 10.00
N PHE A 79 3.12 -19.36 11.05
CA PHE A 79 2.65 -17.98 11.19
C PHE A 79 3.15 -17.09 10.02
N PHE A 80 4.41 -17.22 9.60
CA PHE A 80 4.95 -16.46 8.47
C PHE A 80 4.27 -16.79 7.14
N PHE A 81 3.88 -18.03 6.90
CA PHE A 81 3.07 -18.38 5.72
C PHE A 81 1.70 -17.70 5.74
N VAL A 82 1.01 -17.71 6.89
CA VAL A 82 -0.29 -17.04 7.04
C VAL A 82 -0.13 -15.53 6.90
N ALA A 83 0.88 -14.94 7.53
CA ALA A 83 1.15 -13.50 7.46
C ALA A 83 1.48 -13.06 6.03
N SER A 84 2.40 -13.73 5.36
CA SER A 84 2.77 -13.41 3.98
C SER A 84 1.59 -13.57 3.01
N TYR A 85 0.74 -14.59 3.19
CA TYR A 85 -0.49 -14.73 2.43
C TYR A 85 -1.50 -13.60 2.71
N ALA A 86 -1.71 -13.26 3.98
CA ALA A 86 -2.62 -12.19 4.38
C ALA A 86 -2.18 -10.84 3.78
N PHE A 87 -0.89 -10.51 3.89
CA PHE A 87 -0.33 -9.31 3.29
C PHE A 87 -0.47 -9.35 1.77
N CYS A 88 -0.09 -10.44 1.09
CA CYS A 88 -0.23 -10.56 -0.37
C CYS A 88 -1.67 -10.32 -0.84
N LYS A 89 -2.67 -10.93 -0.18
CA LYS A 89 -4.09 -10.72 -0.51
C LYS A 89 -4.53 -9.28 -0.26
N VAL A 90 -4.12 -8.70 0.88
CA VAL A 90 -4.44 -7.31 1.23
C VAL A 90 -3.80 -6.35 0.22
N TYR A 91 -2.57 -6.57 -0.23
CA TYR A 91 -1.95 -5.74 -1.27
C TYR A 91 -2.62 -5.82 -2.62
N VAL A 92 -3.00 -7.02 -3.06
CA VAL A 92 -3.71 -7.19 -4.33
C VAL A 92 -5.06 -6.44 -4.26
N CYS A 93 -5.75 -6.50 -3.12
CA CYS A 93 -7.01 -5.79 -2.92
C CYS A 93 -6.85 -4.26 -2.78
N ILE A 94 -5.89 -3.79 -1.96
CA ILE A 94 -5.61 -2.36 -1.78
C ILE A 94 -5.06 -1.75 -3.07
N GLY A 95 -4.16 -2.44 -3.77
CA GLY A 95 -3.63 -1.99 -5.06
C GLY A 95 -4.70 -1.89 -6.14
N GLN A 96 -5.76 -2.71 -6.08
CA GLN A 96 -6.95 -2.53 -6.92
C GLN A 96 -7.74 -1.30 -6.49
N ILE A 97 -8.03 -1.13 -5.19
CA ILE A 97 -8.77 0.03 -4.67
C ILE A 97 -8.09 1.36 -5.02
N ASP A 98 -6.77 1.46 -4.88
CA ASP A 98 -6.01 2.66 -5.23
C ASP A 98 -6.10 2.98 -6.72
N LYS A 99 -6.01 1.97 -7.60
CA LYS A 99 -6.17 2.15 -9.05
C LYS A 99 -7.59 2.60 -9.42
N TYR A 100 -8.61 2.01 -8.80
CA TYR A 100 -10.00 2.40 -9.03
C TYR A 100 -10.29 3.81 -8.50
N ALA A 101 -9.75 4.17 -7.34
CA ALA A 101 -9.91 5.51 -6.76
C ALA A 101 -9.19 6.58 -7.58
N LEU A 102 -7.96 6.30 -8.05
CA LEU A 102 -7.22 7.19 -8.96
C LEU A 102 -7.93 7.36 -10.30
N LYS A 103 -8.41 6.26 -10.88
CA LYS A 103 -9.17 6.30 -12.14
C LYS A 103 -10.46 7.09 -11.96
N LYS A 104 -11.21 6.86 -10.88
CA LYS A 104 -12.44 7.59 -10.56
C LYS A 104 -12.19 9.08 -10.32
N TRP A 105 -11.11 9.44 -9.63
CA TRP A 105 -10.72 10.82 -9.42
C TRP A 105 -10.26 11.49 -10.73
N ALA A 106 -9.49 10.78 -11.56
CA ALA A 106 -9.10 11.26 -12.88
C ALA A 106 -10.32 11.49 -13.77
N ASP A 107 -11.21 10.51 -13.88
CA ASP A 107 -12.46 10.60 -14.64
C ASP A 107 -13.34 11.77 -14.14
N ALA A 108 -13.46 11.97 -12.82
CA ALA A 108 -14.20 13.09 -12.24
C ALA A 108 -13.56 14.46 -12.54
N ARG A 109 -12.23 14.55 -12.53
CA ARG A 109 -11.51 15.82 -12.77
C ARG A 109 -11.45 16.18 -14.25
N PHE A 110 -11.30 15.21 -15.14
CA PHE A 110 -11.40 15.43 -16.59
C PHE A 110 -12.84 15.77 -17.00
N GLY A 111 -13.85 15.11 -16.41
CA GLY A 111 -15.26 15.45 -16.64
C GLY A 111 -15.62 16.89 -16.22
N ALA A 112 -15.08 17.37 -15.10
CA ALA A 112 -15.25 18.75 -14.67
C ALA A 112 -14.60 19.77 -15.62
N LEU A 113 -13.43 19.46 -16.19
CA LEU A 113 -12.74 20.32 -17.15
C LEU A 113 -13.49 20.42 -18.50
N VAL A 114 -14.08 19.32 -18.98
CA VAL A 114 -14.90 19.32 -20.20
C VAL A 114 -16.19 20.14 -20.01
N ASN A 115 -16.82 20.08 -18.84
CA ASN A 115 -18.03 20.85 -18.55
C ASN A 115 -17.76 22.38 -18.44
N ILE A 116 -16.56 22.76 -17.98
CA ILE A 116 -16.12 24.16 -17.99
C ILE A 116 -15.89 24.67 -19.42
N GLY A 117 -15.40 23.82 -20.34
CA GLY A 117 -15.26 24.12 -21.77
C GLY A 117 -16.58 24.47 -22.49
N GLY A 118 -17.69 23.83 -22.10
CA GLY A 118 -19.03 24.10 -22.65
C GLY A 118 -19.62 25.45 -22.24
N ALA A 119 -19.21 26.01 -21.10
CA ALA A 119 -19.69 27.30 -20.62
C ALA A 119 -19.12 28.50 -21.41
N TYR A 120 -17.96 28.34 -22.07
CA TYR A 120 -17.37 29.43 -22.86
C TYR A 120 -18.01 29.61 -24.25
N HIS A 121 -18.75 28.63 -24.75
CA HIS A 121 -19.49 28.76 -26.01
C HIS A 121 -20.87 29.43 -25.86
N ALA A 122 -21.33 29.67 -24.63
CA ALA A 122 -22.62 30.35 -24.36
C ALA A 122 -22.51 31.88 -24.24
N PHE A 123 -21.32 32.46 -24.35
CA PHE A 123 -21.10 33.91 -24.27
C PHE A 123 -20.48 34.45 -25.58
N ALA A 124 -21.16 34.19 -26.70
CA ALA A 124 -20.95 34.99 -27.91
C ALA A 124 -21.71 36.32 -27.73
N PRO A 125 -21.04 37.49 -27.81
CA PRO A 125 -21.71 38.77 -27.58
C PRO A 125 -22.63 39.10 -28.75
N SER A 126 -23.93 39.14 -28.47
CA SER A 126 -24.94 39.73 -29.34
C SER A 126 -24.65 41.22 -29.54
N THR A 127 -24.32 41.58 -30.78
CA THR A 127 -24.61 42.84 -31.48
C THR A 127 -24.87 44.08 -30.61
N PHE A 128 -23.88 44.97 -30.58
CA PHE A 128 -24.00 46.37 -30.20
C PHE A 128 -25.01 47.09 -31.11
N SER A 129 -26.16 47.49 -30.56
CA SER A 129 -27.14 48.37 -31.22
C SER A 129 -27.28 49.66 -30.42
N LEU A 130 -26.98 50.78 -31.07
CA LEU A 130 -27.16 52.15 -30.55
C LEU A 130 -28.65 52.51 -30.55
N GLY A 131 -29.18 53.05 -29.44
CA GLY A 131 -30.50 53.68 -29.43
C GLY A 131 -31.10 54.00 -28.05
N GLY A 132 -30.98 55.28 -27.62
CA GLY A 132 -32.11 56.09 -27.12
C GLY A 132 -32.69 55.90 -25.71
N SER A 133 -32.50 56.96 -24.89
CA SER A 133 -33.41 57.57 -23.88
C SER A 133 -33.76 56.89 -22.54
N ALA A 134 -33.08 57.39 -21.48
CA ALA A 134 -33.55 57.97 -20.19
C ALA A 134 -34.48 57.21 -19.19
N PRO A 135 -34.39 57.50 -17.85
CA PRO A 135 -34.68 56.58 -16.73
C PRO A 135 -35.99 56.90 -15.94
N PRO A 136 -36.39 56.07 -14.94
CA PRO A 136 -36.32 56.57 -13.56
C PRO A 136 -35.96 55.53 -12.45
N SER A 137 -35.75 56.12 -11.27
CA SER A 137 -35.16 55.77 -9.96
C SER A 137 -35.82 54.70 -9.05
N PRO A 138 -35.17 54.31 -7.91
CA PRO A 138 -35.33 53.08 -7.09
C PRO A 138 -36.11 53.35 -5.75
N PRO A 139 -35.96 52.67 -4.57
CA PRO A 139 -35.40 51.37 -4.09
C PRO A 139 -36.45 50.66 -3.12
N PRO A 140 -36.17 49.95 -1.98
CA PRO A 140 -35.00 49.23 -1.41
C PRO A 140 -35.34 47.80 -0.87
N GLY A 141 -34.31 47.02 -0.46
CA GLY A 141 -34.48 45.87 0.44
C GLY A 141 -33.55 44.70 0.12
N SER A 142 -32.33 44.69 0.70
CA SER A 142 -31.96 43.77 1.79
C SER A 142 -31.99 42.29 1.36
N ALA A 143 -30.87 41.77 0.87
CA ALA A 143 -29.91 41.02 1.68
C ALA A 143 -30.44 39.66 2.16
N ALA A 144 -29.73 38.62 1.71
CA ALA A 144 -29.45 37.36 2.40
C ALA A 144 -30.63 36.52 2.90
N THR A 145 -30.79 35.31 2.36
CA THR A 145 -31.16 34.12 3.17
C THR A 145 -30.73 32.83 2.47
N ALA A 146 -29.79 32.12 3.12
CA ALA A 146 -29.63 30.67 3.29
C ALA A 146 -29.77 29.75 2.05
N ILE A 147 -28.74 29.06 1.55
CA ILE A 147 -27.98 27.94 2.17
C ILE A 147 -28.79 27.11 3.17
N LEU A 148 -29.43 26.03 2.70
CA LEU A 148 -29.38 24.68 3.28
C LEU A 148 -30.48 23.82 2.62
N HIS A 149 -30.10 22.92 1.73
CA HIS A 149 -30.92 21.74 1.45
C HIS A 149 -30.03 20.52 1.34
N CYS A 150 -29.72 19.95 2.50
CA CYS A 150 -29.34 18.56 2.63
C CYS A 150 -30.64 17.76 2.57
N SER A 151 -30.84 16.93 1.55
CA SER A 151 -31.90 15.91 1.55
C SER A 151 -31.50 14.71 0.70
N MET A 152 -31.22 13.63 1.44
CA MET A 152 -31.54 12.22 1.18
C MET A 152 -31.73 11.78 -0.28
N LYS A 153 -30.87 10.85 -0.70
CA LYS A 153 -31.24 9.45 -0.99
C LYS A 153 -30.00 8.56 -0.99
#